data_AF-A0A120DHY1-F1
#
_entry.id   AF-A0A120DHY1-F1
#
_cell.length_a   1.000
_cell.length_b   1.000
_cell.length_c   1.000
_cell.angle_alpha   90.00
_cell.angle_beta   90.00
_cell.angle_gamma   90.00
#
_symmetry.space_group_name_H-M   'P 1'
#
loop_
_entity.id
_entity.type
_entity.pdbx_description
1 polymer ?
#
loop_
_entity_poly.entity_id
_entity_poly.type
_entity_poly.pdbx_seq_one_letter_code
_entity_poly.pdbx_strand_id
1 'polypeptide(L)'
;MHKKRLVISSIFVLLIIAGIGIIFFSKNSGQSNTVVRVQTVNINSKAKKIANYDVLANGKTRESHSTGDFSTAERIKVSPNIFDTYTKKNQTHLRLLKEVPLYNQKKHKVDDANYWKMINSITKNVHADIYKLTLFKAHSSYYAYVQINQWILDAGTLYEYNPKSNILRKLCDFDGKEVINIIH
;
A
#
# COMPACT_ATOMS: atom_id res chain seq x y z
N MET A 1 1.68 -56.50 -17.13
CA MET A 1 0.51 -55.59 -17.25
C MET A 1 0.47 -54.43 -16.23
N HIS A 2 1.43 -54.27 -15.30
CA HIS A 2 1.35 -53.24 -14.24
C HIS A 2 1.84 -51.81 -14.62
N LYS A 3 2.72 -51.66 -15.61
CA LYS A 3 3.27 -50.33 -15.98
C LYS A 3 2.25 -49.38 -16.63
N LYS A 4 1.28 -49.91 -17.43
CA LYS A 4 0.27 -49.08 -18.10
C LYS A 4 -0.79 -48.50 -17.16
N ARG A 5 -1.16 -49.21 -16.08
CA ARG A 5 -2.13 -48.72 -15.08
C ARG A 5 -1.57 -47.59 -14.21
N LEU A 6 -0.27 -47.62 -13.91
CA LEU A 6 0.41 -46.60 -13.09
C LEU A 6 0.49 -45.23 -13.81
N VAL A 7 0.75 -45.24 -15.12
CA VAL A 7 0.81 -44.01 -15.94
C VAL A 7 -0.57 -43.36 -16.11
N ILE A 8 -1.62 -44.17 -16.29
CA ILE A 8 -3.00 -43.65 -16.42
C ILE A 8 -3.46 -43.00 -15.10
N SER A 9 -3.10 -43.60 -13.95
CA SER A 9 -3.43 -43.03 -12.64
C SER A 9 -2.70 -41.72 -12.35
N SER A 10 -1.45 -41.54 -12.80
CA SER A 10 -0.70 -40.29 -12.54
C SER A 10 -1.23 -39.13 -13.38
N ILE A 11 -1.65 -39.38 -14.62
CA ILE A 11 -2.22 -38.36 -15.51
C ILE A 11 -3.55 -37.84 -14.95
N PHE A 12 -4.38 -38.72 -14.39
CA PHE A 12 -5.67 -38.34 -13.81
C PHE A 12 -5.51 -37.46 -12.56
N VAL A 13 -4.53 -37.77 -11.70
CA VAL A 13 -4.22 -36.96 -10.51
C VAL A 13 -3.68 -35.58 -10.92
N LEU A 14 -2.84 -35.50 -11.96
CA LEU A 14 -2.32 -34.24 -12.49
C LEU A 14 -3.43 -33.34 -13.07
N LEU A 15 -4.41 -33.92 -13.78
CA LEU A 15 -5.56 -33.17 -14.32
C LEU A 15 -6.49 -32.65 -13.22
N ILE A 16 -6.67 -33.42 -12.13
CA ILE A 16 -7.47 -32.97 -10.97
C ILE A 16 -6.77 -31.81 -10.24
N ILE A 17 -5.44 -31.90 -10.04
CA ILE A 17 -4.67 -30.82 -9.40
C ILE A 17 -4.67 -29.56 -10.28
N ALA A 18 -4.51 -29.69 -11.60
CA ALA A 18 -4.60 -28.57 -12.52
C ALA A 18 -6.00 -27.96 -12.56
N GLY A 19 -7.05 -28.79 -12.55
CA GLY A 19 -8.44 -28.34 -12.53
C GLY A 19 -8.82 -27.59 -11.25
N ILE A 20 -8.42 -28.11 -10.07
CA ILE A 20 -8.63 -27.44 -8.79
C ILE A 20 -7.83 -26.14 -8.72
N GLY A 21 -6.60 -26.12 -9.23
CA GLY A 21 -5.76 -24.92 -9.30
C GLY A 21 -6.40 -23.82 -10.16
N ILE A 22 -6.97 -24.17 -11.32
CA ILE A 22 -7.66 -23.23 -12.21
C ILE A 22 -8.94 -22.69 -11.56
N ILE A 23 -9.73 -23.54 -10.89
CA ILE A 23 -10.97 -23.12 -10.20
C ILE A 23 -10.65 -22.21 -9.00
N PHE A 24 -9.55 -22.45 -8.27
CA PHE A 24 -9.15 -21.59 -7.15
C PHE A 24 -8.61 -20.23 -7.63
N PHE A 25 -7.90 -20.19 -8.76
CA PHE A 25 -7.44 -18.93 -9.37
C PHE A 25 -8.54 -18.15 -10.08
N SER A 26 -9.58 -18.82 -10.62
CA SER A 26 -10.67 -18.14 -11.34
C SER A 26 -11.77 -17.59 -10.43
N LYS A 27 -11.80 -17.96 -9.14
CA LYS A 27 -12.91 -17.59 -8.23
C LYS A 27 -12.79 -16.22 -7.54
N ASN A 28 -11.84 -15.37 -7.95
CA ASN A 28 -11.71 -14.01 -7.40
C ASN A 28 -12.03 -12.91 -8.42
N SER A 29 -13.02 -13.18 -9.27
CA SER A 29 -13.55 -12.29 -10.33
C SER A 29 -14.94 -11.72 -10.01
N GLY A 30 -15.35 -11.71 -8.74
CA GLY A 30 -16.58 -11.06 -8.28
C GLY A 30 -16.25 -9.74 -7.57
N GLN A 31 -16.88 -8.64 -8.01
CA GLN A 31 -16.88 -7.30 -7.38
C GLN A 31 -16.23 -7.23 -5.99
N SER A 32 -14.96 -6.84 -5.94
CA SER A 32 -14.32 -6.52 -4.67
C SER A 32 -14.83 -5.16 -4.19
N ASN A 33 -15.31 -5.09 -2.96
CA ASN A 33 -15.75 -3.84 -2.34
C ASN A 33 -14.60 -2.81 -2.31
N THR A 34 -14.94 -1.54 -2.52
CA THR A 34 -14.02 -0.42 -2.32
C THR A 34 -13.72 -0.31 -0.82
N VAL A 35 -12.45 -0.34 -0.45
CA VAL A 35 -12.00 -0.13 0.94
C VAL A 35 -11.66 1.33 1.21
N VAL A 36 -11.14 2.03 0.22
CA VAL A 36 -10.80 3.45 0.33
C VAL A 36 -10.74 4.05 -1.07
N ARG A 37 -11.06 5.33 -1.21
CA ARG A 37 -10.85 6.06 -2.46
C ARG A 37 -9.73 7.07 -2.31
N VAL A 38 -8.90 7.19 -3.33
CA VAL A 38 -7.71 8.04 -3.30
C VAL A 38 -7.68 8.99 -4.49
N GLN A 39 -7.10 10.16 -4.27
CA GLN A 39 -6.68 11.09 -5.31
C GLN A 39 -5.19 10.91 -5.55
N THR A 40 -4.82 10.81 -6.83
CA THR A 40 -3.43 10.63 -7.24
C THR A 40 -3.00 11.68 -8.24
N VAL A 41 -1.70 11.92 -8.31
CA VAL A 41 -1.07 12.64 -9.42
C VAL A 41 -0.02 11.75 -10.08
N ASN A 42 0.10 11.83 -11.40
CA ASN A 42 1.17 11.14 -12.11
C ASN A 42 2.50 11.86 -11.87
N ILE A 43 3.49 11.15 -11.32
CA ILE A 43 4.80 11.68 -10.94
C ILE A 43 5.63 12.00 -12.19
N ASN A 44 5.45 11.23 -13.26
CA ASN A 44 6.18 11.38 -14.53
C ASN A 44 5.54 12.44 -15.46
N SER A 45 4.35 12.95 -15.14
CA SER A 45 3.64 13.91 -15.98
C SER A 45 3.89 15.35 -15.53
N LYS A 46 4.39 16.19 -16.44
CA LYS A 46 4.55 17.64 -16.19
C LYS A 46 3.22 18.33 -15.84
N ALA A 47 2.11 17.88 -16.43
CA ALA A 47 0.79 18.45 -16.22
C ALA A 47 0.19 18.12 -14.83
N LYS A 48 0.76 17.13 -14.10
CA LYS A 48 0.30 16.67 -12.78
C LYS A 48 -1.22 16.47 -12.69
N LYS A 49 -1.83 15.91 -13.75
CA LYS A 49 -3.27 15.67 -13.81
C LYS A 49 -3.71 14.83 -12.62
N ILE A 50 -4.74 15.29 -11.91
CA ILE A 50 -5.36 14.57 -10.80
C ILE A 50 -6.29 13.50 -11.36
N ALA A 51 -6.20 12.29 -10.80
CA ALA A 51 -7.10 11.18 -11.09
C ALA A 51 -7.53 10.49 -9.79
N ASN A 52 -8.77 10.02 -9.75
CA ASN A 52 -9.35 9.35 -8.59
C ASN A 52 -9.34 7.83 -8.82
N TYR A 53 -9.04 7.06 -7.78
CA TYR A 53 -9.05 5.60 -7.83
C TYR A 53 -9.78 5.02 -6.64
N ASP A 54 -10.64 4.04 -6.88
CA ASP A 54 -11.13 3.13 -5.85
C ASP A 54 -10.04 2.08 -5.59
N VAL A 55 -9.61 1.93 -4.34
CA VAL A 55 -8.79 0.82 -3.88
C VAL A 55 -9.73 -0.27 -3.40
N LEU A 56 -9.59 -1.46 -3.95
CA LEU A 56 -10.49 -2.58 -3.71
C LEU A 56 -9.89 -3.52 -2.64
N ALA A 57 -10.74 -4.20 -1.88
CA ALA A 57 -10.32 -5.15 -0.84
C ALA A 57 -9.37 -6.26 -1.34
N ASN A 58 -9.41 -6.62 -2.62
CA ASN A 58 -8.50 -7.57 -3.26
C ASN A 58 -7.13 -6.99 -3.65
N GLY A 59 -6.86 -5.74 -3.28
CA GLY A 59 -5.60 -5.02 -3.54
C GLY A 59 -5.45 -4.44 -4.95
N LYS A 60 -6.47 -4.57 -5.80
CA LYS A 60 -6.50 -3.90 -7.12
C LYS A 60 -7.02 -2.47 -6.98
N THR A 61 -6.71 -1.65 -7.99
CA THR A 61 -7.25 -0.30 -8.13
C THR A 61 -8.10 -0.20 -9.39
N ARG A 62 -9.11 0.68 -9.36
CA ARG A 62 -9.95 1.02 -10.51
C ARG A 62 -10.14 2.53 -10.56
N GLU A 63 -10.01 3.13 -11.73
CA GLU A 63 -10.31 4.56 -11.89
C GLU A 63 -11.75 4.84 -11.46
N SER A 64 -11.93 5.90 -10.67
CA SER A 64 -13.22 6.27 -10.09
C SER A 64 -13.76 7.50 -10.79
N HIS A 65 -14.97 7.39 -11.32
CA HIS A 65 -15.70 8.53 -11.90
C HIS A 65 -16.44 9.37 -10.84
N SER A 66 -16.40 8.96 -9.57
CA SER A 66 -17.03 9.68 -8.46
C SER A 66 -16.16 10.85 -8.00
N THR A 67 -16.80 12.03 -7.87
CA THR A 67 -16.23 13.22 -7.25
C THR A 67 -16.55 13.19 -5.76
N GLY A 68 -15.73 12.49 -4.96
CA GLY A 68 -15.84 12.57 -3.51
C GLY A 68 -15.19 13.84 -2.94
N ASP A 69 -15.54 14.22 -1.72
CA ASP A 69 -14.92 15.35 -1.03
C ASP A 69 -13.63 14.94 -0.29
N PHE A 70 -12.51 15.13 -0.98
CA PHE A 70 -11.17 14.82 -0.47
C PHE A 70 -10.61 15.86 0.52
N SER A 71 -11.36 16.91 0.86
CA SER A 71 -10.89 17.95 1.79
C SER A 71 -10.94 17.54 3.26
N THR A 72 -11.64 16.45 3.57
CA THR A 72 -11.96 16.01 4.93
C THR A 72 -10.82 15.26 5.64
N ALA A 73 -9.92 14.63 4.89
CA ALA A 73 -8.82 13.89 5.48
C ALA A 73 -7.71 14.82 6.00
N GLU A 74 -7.22 14.54 7.21
CA GLU A 74 -5.97 15.13 7.68
C GLU A 74 -4.81 14.47 6.93
N ARG A 75 -3.84 15.29 6.50
CA ARG A 75 -2.68 14.85 5.75
C ARG A 75 -1.41 15.42 6.33
N ILE A 76 -0.43 14.56 6.58
CA ILE A 76 0.88 14.92 7.11
C ILE A 76 1.96 14.45 6.13
N LYS A 77 2.75 15.40 5.62
CA LYS A 77 3.96 15.07 4.85
C LYS A 77 5.11 14.92 5.83
N VAL A 78 5.67 13.71 5.89
CA VAL A 78 6.79 13.41 6.78
C VAL A 78 8.09 13.63 6.02
N SER A 79 9.02 14.34 6.65
CA SER A 79 10.33 14.59 6.06
C SER A 79 11.11 13.27 5.96
N PRO A 80 11.69 12.92 4.79
CA PRO A 80 12.46 11.69 4.64
C PRO A 80 13.75 11.67 5.49
N ASN A 81 14.28 12.84 5.85
CA ASN A 81 15.50 12.98 6.65
C ASN A 81 15.41 12.50 8.11
N ILE A 82 14.24 12.03 8.55
CA ILE A 82 14.10 11.37 9.86
C ILE A 82 14.40 9.87 9.77
N PHE A 83 14.57 9.35 8.55
CA PHE A 83 14.88 7.95 8.30
C PHE A 83 16.33 7.79 7.84
N ASP A 84 16.88 6.62 8.11
CA ASP A 84 18.13 6.12 7.55
C ASP A 84 17.96 4.63 7.24
N THR A 85 18.84 4.08 6.42
CA THR A 85 18.84 2.65 6.10
C THR A 85 20.14 1.98 6.52
N TYR A 86 20.03 0.71 6.92
CA TYR A 86 21.19 -0.12 7.19
C TYR A 86 20.97 -1.53 6.66
N THR A 87 22.05 -2.22 6.33
CA THR A 87 21.99 -3.60 5.83
C THR A 87 22.31 -4.58 6.95
N LYS A 88 21.46 -5.60 7.11
CA LYS A 88 21.70 -6.72 8.03
C LYS A 88 21.17 -8.00 7.39
N LYS A 89 22.02 -9.04 7.33
CA LYS A 89 21.69 -10.34 6.70
C LYS A 89 21.19 -10.18 5.25
N ASN A 90 21.87 -9.37 4.44
CA ASN A 90 21.50 -9.08 3.05
C ASN A 90 20.09 -8.50 2.85
N GLN A 91 19.52 -7.91 3.90
CA GLN A 91 18.26 -7.17 3.83
C GLN A 91 18.48 -5.73 4.26
N THR A 92 17.85 -4.81 3.55
CA THR A 92 17.78 -3.40 3.94
C THR A 92 16.74 -3.26 5.04
N HIS A 93 17.09 -2.50 6.08
CA HIS A 93 16.22 -2.18 7.20
C HIS A 93 16.13 -0.67 7.34
N LEU A 94 14.94 -0.18 7.65
CA LEU A 94 14.74 1.22 7.95
C LEU A 94 15.01 1.49 9.44
N ARG A 95 15.61 2.63 9.73
CA ARG A 95 15.81 3.12 11.10
C ARG A 95 15.26 4.53 11.22
N LEU A 96 14.58 4.80 12.35
CA LEU A 96 14.20 6.16 12.73
C LEU A 96 15.39 6.83 13.43
N LEU A 97 15.79 8.01 12.93
CA LEU A 97 16.88 8.81 13.49
C LEU A 97 16.40 9.69 14.65
N LYS A 98 15.24 10.33 14.48
CA LYS A 98 14.67 11.25 15.47
C LYS A 98 13.18 11.44 15.27
N GLU A 99 12.49 11.78 16.36
CA GLU A 99 11.13 12.31 16.29
C GLU A 99 11.16 13.82 16.04
N VAL A 100 10.23 14.31 15.22
CA VAL A 100 10.08 15.73 14.88
C VAL A 100 8.61 16.16 14.99
N PRO A 101 8.30 17.43 15.29
CA PRO A 101 6.90 17.87 15.26
C PRO A 101 6.26 17.58 13.90
N LEU A 102 5.08 16.97 13.93
CA LEU A 102 4.28 16.68 12.73
C LEU A 102 3.33 17.84 12.45
N TYR A 103 3.18 18.20 11.18
CA TYR A 103 2.31 19.28 10.75
C TYR A 103 1.34 18.80 9.69
N ASN A 104 0.07 19.19 9.82
CA ASN A 104 -0.93 18.89 8.81
C ASN A 104 -0.85 19.84 7.61
N GLN A 105 -1.72 19.63 6.62
CA GLN A 105 -1.78 20.44 5.40
C GLN A 105 -2.06 21.94 5.64
N LYS A 106 -2.60 22.31 6.81
CA LYS A 106 -2.85 23.69 7.24
C LYS A 106 -1.68 24.29 8.04
N LYS A 107 -0.55 23.57 8.14
CA LYS A 107 0.63 23.92 8.95
C LYS A 107 0.37 23.96 10.46
N HIS A 108 -0.68 23.33 10.95
CA HIS A 108 -0.90 23.18 12.38
C HIS A 108 -0.13 21.95 12.90
N LYS A 109 0.49 22.10 14.07
CA LYS A 109 1.12 20.98 14.78
C LYS A 109 0.04 19.96 15.14
N VAL A 110 0.32 18.69 14.89
CA VAL A 110 -0.59 17.57 15.17
C VAL A 110 -0.09 16.80 16.38
N ASP A 111 -0.98 16.59 17.35
CA ASP A 111 -0.70 15.85 18.58
C ASP A 111 -1.57 14.58 18.65
N ASP A 112 -1.38 13.70 17.67
CA ASP A 112 -2.02 12.39 17.60
C ASP A 112 -0.94 11.30 17.61
N ALA A 113 -0.83 10.61 18.74
CA ALA A 113 0.19 9.58 18.97
C ALA A 113 0.12 8.41 17.97
N ASN A 114 -1.02 8.20 17.30
CA ASN A 114 -1.16 7.12 16.33
C ASN A 114 -0.31 7.36 15.08
N TYR A 115 0.03 8.60 14.74
CA TYR A 115 0.99 8.86 13.64
C TYR A 115 2.37 8.32 13.97
N TRP A 116 2.87 8.52 15.19
CA TRP A 116 4.17 7.98 15.59
C TRP A 116 4.16 6.45 15.70
N LYS A 117 3.07 5.86 16.20
CA LYS A 117 2.93 4.39 16.17
C LYS A 117 2.91 3.85 14.74
N MET A 118 2.24 4.54 13.82
CA MET A 118 2.22 4.18 12.40
C MET A 118 3.62 4.31 11.77
N ILE A 119 4.35 5.41 12.01
CA ILE A 119 5.74 5.59 11.55
C ILE A 119 6.63 4.44 12.09
N ASN A 120 6.51 4.11 13.36
CA ASN A 120 7.25 3.00 13.98
C ASN A 120 6.85 1.62 13.42
N SER A 121 5.62 1.46 12.93
CA SER A 121 5.20 0.24 12.24
C SER A 121 5.79 0.19 10.82
N ILE A 122 5.84 1.33 10.11
CA ILE A 122 6.49 1.45 8.79
C ILE A 122 7.98 1.09 8.90
N THR A 123 8.70 1.60 9.89
CA THR A 123 10.15 1.31 10.05
C THR A 123 10.46 -0.17 10.29
N LYS A 124 9.52 -0.92 10.86
CA LYS A 124 9.66 -2.36 11.09
C LYS A 124 9.32 -3.22 9.87
N ASN A 125 8.46 -2.73 8.99
CA ASN A 125 7.87 -3.52 7.90
C ASN A 125 8.34 -3.11 6.49
N VAL A 126 8.93 -1.92 6.33
CA VAL A 126 9.46 -1.44 5.05
C VAL A 126 10.97 -1.67 5.00
N HIS A 127 11.39 -2.42 3.99
CA HIS A 127 12.78 -2.87 3.77
C HIS A 127 13.46 -2.12 2.62
N ALA A 128 13.25 -0.80 2.55
CA ALA A 128 13.79 0.05 1.49
C ALA A 128 13.94 1.50 1.99
N ASP A 129 14.78 2.26 1.30
CA ASP A 129 14.93 3.70 1.57
C ASP A 129 13.64 4.45 1.21
N ILE A 130 13.20 5.34 2.11
CA ILE A 130 11.96 6.10 1.95
C ILE A 130 12.30 7.41 1.23
N TYR A 131 11.81 7.53 0.00
CA TYR A 131 11.88 8.77 -0.75
C TYR A 131 10.80 9.76 -0.29
N LYS A 132 9.58 9.28 -0.06
CA LYS A 132 8.45 10.11 0.39
C LYS A 132 7.53 9.32 1.30
N LEU A 133 7.11 9.97 2.38
CA LEU A 133 6.09 9.45 3.28
C LEU A 133 4.98 10.48 3.48
N THR A 134 3.76 10.08 3.16
CA THR A 134 2.56 10.88 3.47
C THR A 134 1.61 10.05 4.32
N LEU A 135 1.22 10.59 5.46
CA LEU A 135 0.27 9.98 6.39
C LEU A 135 -1.09 10.63 6.20
N PHE A 136 -2.14 9.85 6.37
CA PHE A 136 -3.51 10.32 6.28
C PHE A 136 -4.33 9.81 7.46
N LYS A 137 -5.29 10.63 7.89
CA LYS A 137 -6.38 10.22 8.76
C LYS A 137 -7.69 10.63 8.12
N ALA A 138 -8.50 9.66 7.74
CA ALA A 138 -9.85 9.86 7.20
C ALA A 138 -10.83 9.26 8.21
N HIS A 139 -11.65 10.10 8.85
CA HIS A 139 -12.49 9.72 9.98
C HIS A 139 -11.67 9.04 11.10
N SER A 140 -11.94 7.76 11.39
CA SER A 140 -11.25 6.95 12.39
C SER A 140 -10.13 6.06 11.82
N SER A 141 -9.90 6.12 10.50
CA SER A 141 -8.97 5.23 9.80
C SER A 141 -7.68 5.96 9.46
N TYR A 142 -6.55 5.26 9.59
CA TYR A 142 -5.21 5.79 9.35
C TYR A 142 -4.59 5.10 8.15
N TYR A 143 -3.91 5.88 7.31
CA TYR A 143 -3.25 5.37 6.10
C TYR A 143 -1.86 5.96 5.95
N ALA A 144 -1.00 5.22 5.27
CA ALA A 144 0.32 5.69 4.89
C ALA A 144 0.57 5.41 3.41
N TYR A 145 0.95 6.43 2.66
CA TYR A 145 1.53 6.29 1.34
C TYR A 145 3.05 6.38 1.47
N VAL A 146 3.74 5.28 1.13
CA VAL A 146 5.19 5.16 1.18
C VAL A 146 5.71 5.05 -0.24
N GLN A 147 6.49 6.01 -0.70
CA GLN A 147 7.25 5.93 -1.94
C GLN A 147 8.70 5.61 -1.61
N ILE A 148 9.20 4.54 -2.20
CA ILE A 148 10.56 4.06 -1.96
C ILE A 148 11.48 4.46 -3.11
N ASN A 149 12.77 4.64 -2.82
CA ASN A 149 13.76 4.93 -3.85
C ASN A 149 14.23 3.62 -4.51
N GLN A 150 13.71 3.32 -5.71
CA GLN A 150 14.06 2.09 -6.46
C GLN A 150 14.75 2.33 -7.81
N TRP A 151 15.25 3.53 -8.09
CA TRP A 151 16.05 3.91 -9.29
C TRP A 151 15.38 3.73 -10.68
N ILE A 152 14.46 2.76 -10.85
CA ILE A 152 13.86 2.37 -12.14
C ILE A 152 12.34 2.59 -12.14
N LEU A 153 11.67 2.45 -10.99
CA LEU A 153 10.24 2.68 -10.85
C LEU A 153 9.97 3.47 -9.57
N ASP A 154 9.30 4.62 -9.71
CA ASP A 154 8.68 5.33 -8.59
C ASP A 154 7.46 4.51 -8.11
N ALA A 155 7.75 3.43 -7.38
CA ALA A 155 6.76 2.57 -6.77
C ALA A 155 6.30 3.17 -5.44
N GLY A 156 5.03 3.52 -5.39
CA GLY A 156 4.35 3.90 -4.16
C GLY A 156 3.51 2.76 -3.63
N THR A 157 3.53 2.51 -2.32
CA THR A 157 2.63 1.54 -1.68
C THR A 157 1.71 2.27 -0.70
N LEU A 158 0.41 1.98 -0.79
CA LEU A 158 -0.58 2.44 0.17
C LEU A 158 -0.83 1.36 1.24
N TYR A 159 -0.80 1.79 2.50
CA TYR A 159 -1.07 0.96 3.66
C TYR A 159 -2.25 1.51 4.47
N GLU A 160 -3.00 0.62 5.12
CA GLU A 160 -3.88 0.95 6.23
C GLU A 160 -3.19 0.60 7.56
N TYR A 161 -3.31 1.47 8.55
CA TYR A 161 -2.82 1.25 9.90
C TYR A 161 -3.98 1.10 10.88
N ASN A 162 -3.94 0.04 11.70
CA ASN A 162 -4.88 -0.16 12.78
C ASN A 162 -4.24 0.23 14.13
N PRO A 163 -4.67 1.32 14.77
CA PRO A 163 -4.10 1.77 16.04
C PRO A 163 -4.30 0.83 17.22
N LYS A 164 -5.33 -0.03 17.18
CA LYS A 164 -5.65 -0.96 18.28
C LYS A 164 -4.72 -2.16 18.27
N SER A 165 -4.44 -2.73 17.09
CA SER A 165 -3.56 -3.89 16.93
C SER A 165 -2.12 -3.52 16.59
N ASN A 166 -1.84 -2.25 16.28
CA ASN A 166 -0.55 -1.76 15.80
C ASN A 166 -0.07 -2.44 14.50
N ILE A 167 -1.00 -2.93 13.69
CA ILE A 167 -0.72 -3.63 12.43
C ILE A 167 -0.78 -2.64 11.27
N LEU A 168 0.25 -2.69 10.41
CA LEU A 168 0.29 -2.01 9.12
C LEU A 168 -0.03 -3.03 8.02
N ARG A 169 -1.16 -2.85 7.33
CA ARG A 169 -1.61 -3.74 6.25
C ARG A 169 -1.41 -3.06 4.90
N LYS A 170 -0.69 -3.71 3.99
CA LYS A 170 -0.60 -3.27 2.59
C LYS A 170 -1.98 -3.35 1.93
N LEU A 171 -2.40 -2.28 1.27
CA LEU A 171 -3.62 -2.25 0.46
C LEU A 171 -3.30 -2.50 -1.01
N CYS A 172 -2.48 -1.65 -1.62
CA CYS A 172 -2.15 -1.75 -3.05
C CYS A 172 -0.85 -0.99 -3.37
N ASP A 173 -0.32 -1.24 -4.57
CA ASP A 173 0.77 -0.46 -5.15
C ASP A 173 0.25 0.53 -6.20
N PHE A 174 0.98 1.63 -6.36
CA PHE A 174 0.74 2.72 -7.29
C PHE A 174 2.02 2.98 -8.09
N ASP A 175 2.04 2.50 -9.33
CA ASP A 175 3.17 2.73 -10.23
C ASP A 175 3.11 4.13 -10.85
N GLY A 176 4.17 4.92 -10.63
CA GLY A 176 4.33 6.26 -11.19
C GLY A 176 3.28 7.26 -10.73
N LYS A 177 2.61 7.00 -9.61
CA LYS A 177 1.52 7.85 -9.07
C LYS A 177 1.76 8.13 -7.59
N GLU A 178 1.62 9.39 -7.22
CA GLU A 178 1.63 9.81 -5.81
C GLU A 178 0.19 9.94 -5.31
N VAL A 179 -0.12 9.30 -4.18
CA VAL A 179 -1.39 9.54 -3.48
C VAL A 179 -1.31 10.87 -2.75
N ILE A 180 -2.20 11.81 -3.11
CA ILE A 180 -2.20 13.17 -2.57
C ILE A 180 -3.33 13.42 -1.57
N ASN A 181 -4.47 12.73 -1.67
CA ASN A 181 -5.59 12.80 -0.71
C ASN A 181 -6.32 11.45 -0.66
N ILE A 182 -7.10 11.24 0.39
CA ILE A 182 -7.84 10.01 0.67
C ILE A 182 -9.25 10.34 1.18
N ILE A 183 -10.24 9.52 0.85
CA ILE A 183 -11.56 9.49 1.51
C ILE A 183 -11.94 8.05 1.83
N HIS A 184 -12.62 7.88 2.96
CA HIS A 184 -13.12 6.60 3.45
C HIS A 184 -14.62 6.73 3.70
#